data_AF-A0A7C6N992-F1
#
_entry.id   AF-A0A7C6N992-F1
#
_cell.length_a   1.000
_cell.length_b   1.000
_cell.length_c   1.000
_cell.angle_alpha   90.00
_cell.angle_beta   90.00
_cell.angle_gamma   90.00
#
_symmetry.space_group_name_H-M   'P 1'
#
loop_
_entity.id
_entity.type
_entity.pdbx_description
1 polymer ?
#
loop_
_entity_poly.entity_id
_entity_poly.type
_entity_poly.pdbx_seq_one_letter_code
_entity_poly.pdbx_strand_id
1 'polypeptide(L)' 'MGKNNVLSKFGLSAEEKRKLLEEIQSYFDEERDEKIGVIAAESLLEFFLNTLGKHIYNKALDNVKLWYE' A
#
# COMPACT_ATOMS: atom_id res chain seq x y z
N MET A 1 9.57 -8.37 19.07
CA MET A 1 8.96 -8.61 17.75
C MET A 1 9.02 -7.27 17.00
N GLY A 2 10.08 -7.04 16.24
CA GLY A 2 10.23 -5.77 15.51
C GLY A 2 9.15 -5.72 14.44
N LYS A 3 8.21 -4.77 14.55
CA LYS A 3 7.29 -4.46 13.46
C LYS A 3 8.16 -4.05 12.27
N ASN A 4 8.39 -4.99 11.34
CA ASN A 4 9.01 -4.69 10.06
C ASN A 4 8.11 -3.64 9.41
N ASN A 5 8.53 -2.37 9.44
CA ASN A 5 7.72 -1.28 8.92
C ASN A 5 7.68 -1.40 7.39
N VAL A 6 6.71 -2.14 6.86
CA VAL A 6 6.55 -2.39 5.41
C VAL A 6 6.51 -1.05 4.66
N LEU A 7 5.93 -0.02 5.27
CA LEU A 7 5.81 1.32 4.70
C LEU A 7 7.17 1.95 4.37
N SER A 8 8.17 1.79 5.25
CA SER A 8 9.50 2.38 5.02
C SER A 8 10.24 1.70 3.86
N LYS A 9 9.92 0.43 3.54
CA LYS A 9 10.48 -0.26 2.38
C LYS A 9 9.97 0.30 1.05
N PHE A 10 8.78 0.89 1.05
CA PHE A 10 8.19 1.54 -0.12
C PHE A 10 8.43 3.05 -0.13
N GLY A 11 9.20 3.58 0.83
CA GLY A 11 9.51 5.02 0.90
C GLY A 11 8.30 5.91 1.19
N LEU A 12 7.21 5.38 1.71
CA LEU A 12 5.97 6.13 1.94
C LEU A 12 6.11 7.05 3.17
N SER A 13 5.73 8.31 2.98
CA SER A 13 5.57 9.29 4.07
C SER A 13 4.34 9.02 4.91
N ALA A 14 4.26 9.65 6.09
CA ALA A 14 3.09 9.56 6.95
C ALA A 14 1.82 10.14 6.28
N GLU A 15 1.99 11.18 5.46
CA GLU A 15 0.89 11.82 4.71
C GLU A 15 0.35 10.89 3.63
N GLU A 16 1.25 10.28 2.84
CA GLU A 16 0.86 9.32 1.81
C GLU A 16 0.17 8.11 2.41
N LYS A 17 0.68 7.59 3.55
CA LYS A 17 0.01 6.51 4.28
C LYS A 17 -1.41 6.92 4.68
N ARG A 18 -1.57 8.09 5.28
CA ARG A 18 -2.90 8.59 5.69
C ARG A 18 -3.86 8.64 4.51
N LYS A 19 -3.43 9.22 3.39
CA LYS A 19 -4.23 9.31 2.17
C LYS A 19 -4.64 7.94 1.65
N LEU A 20 -3.72 6.97 1.61
CA LEU A 20 -4.02 5.59 1.20
C LEU A 20 -5.03 4.90 2.13
N LEU A 21 -4.95 5.16 3.44
CA LEU A 21 -5.94 4.64 4.39
C LEU A 21 -7.32 5.25 4.14
N GLU A 22 -7.39 6.57 3.92
CA GLU A 22 -8.63 7.27 3.58
C GLU A 22 -9.23 6.71 2.28
N GLU A 23 -8.43 6.49 1.23
CA GLU A 23 -8.86 5.90 -0.04
C GLU A 23 -9.40 4.47 0.14
N ILE A 24 -8.74 3.64 0.95
CA ILE A 24 -9.23 2.27 1.27
C ILE A 24 -10.56 2.34 2.01
N GLN A 25 -10.71 3.24 2.97
CA GLN A 25 -11.98 3.40 3.71
C GLN A 25 -13.11 3.88 2.78
N SER A 26 -12.85 4.89 1.95
CA SER A 26 -13.84 5.42 0.99
C SER A 26 -14.27 4.36 0.00
N TYR A 27 -13.35 3.54 -0.53
CA TYR A 27 -13.70 2.46 -1.45
C TYR A 27 -14.69 1.46 -0.82
N PHE A 28 -14.51 1.07 0.44
CA PHE A 28 -15.45 0.16 1.10
C PHE A 28 -16.80 0.81 1.39
N ASP A 29 -16.81 2.09 1.77
CA ASP A 29 -18.06 2.84 2.00
C ASP A 29 -18.85 2.99 0.70
N GLU A 30 -18.18 3.40 -0.39
CA GLU A 30 -18.82 3.71 -1.68
C GLU A 30 -19.19 2.45 -2.48
N GLU A 31 -18.28 1.48 -2.59
CA GLU A 31 -18.47 0.32 -3.47
C GLU A 31 -19.09 -0.88 -2.77
N ARG A 32 -19.05 -0.92 -1.43
CA ARG A 32 -19.55 -2.05 -0.64
C ARG A 32 -20.57 -1.68 0.43
N ASP A 33 -20.93 -0.40 0.58
CA ASP A 33 -21.81 0.10 1.64
C ASP A 33 -21.30 -0.35 3.04
N GLU A 34 -19.97 -0.47 3.18
CA GLU A 34 -19.31 -1.02 4.36
C GLU A 34 -18.33 -0.01 4.97
N LYS A 35 -18.61 0.46 6.19
CA LYS A 35 -17.70 1.34 6.92
C LYS A 35 -16.66 0.55 7.69
N ILE A 36 -15.40 0.64 7.23
CA ILE A 36 -14.27 0.02 7.91
C ILE A 36 -13.47 1.04 8.74
N GLY A 37 -13.05 0.61 9.93
CA GLY A 37 -12.20 1.40 10.80
C GLY A 37 -10.72 1.42 10.36
N VAL A 38 -9.94 2.32 10.97
CA VAL A 38 -8.51 2.51 10.63
C VAL A 38 -7.68 1.24 10.77
N ILE A 39 -7.97 0.37 11.75
CA ILE A 39 -7.23 -0.89 11.97
C ILE A 39 -7.44 -1.85 10.78
N ALA A 40 -8.67 -1.96 10.28
CA ALA A 40 -8.98 -2.79 9.12
C ALA A 40 -8.32 -2.23 7.85
N ALA A 41 -8.38 -0.92 7.65
CA ALA A 41 -7.71 -0.25 6.53
C ALA A 41 -6.18 -0.44 6.59
N GLU A 42 -5.56 -0.35 7.78
CA GLU A 42 -4.13 -0.61 7.96
C GLU A 42 -3.76 -2.05 7.62
N SER A 43 -4.57 -3.02 8.05
CA SER A 43 -4.35 -4.43 7.74
C SER A 43 -4.44 -4.70 6.23
N LEU A 44 -5.41 -4.09 5.54
CA LEU A 44 -5.54 -4.18 4.09
C LEU A 44 -4.36 -3.54 3.36
N LEU A 45 -3.95 -2.33 3.78
CA LEU A 45 -2.79 -1.65 3.20
C LEU A 45 -1.53 -2.51 3.35
N GLU A 46 -1.29 -3.08 4.54
CA GLU A 46 -0.14 -3.96 4.77
C GLU A 46 -0.21 -5.24 3.92
N PHE A 47 -1.40 -5.83 3.75
CA PHE A 47 -1.60 -6.98 2.87
C PHE A 47 -1.26 -6.64 1.41
N PHE A 48 -1.77 -5.52 0.88
CA PHE A 48 -1.51 -5.12 -0.51
C PHE A 48 -0.05 -4.76 -0.74
N LEU A 49 0.60 -4.05 0.18
CA LEU A 49 2.03 -3.75 0.06
C LEU A 49 2.89 -5.02 0.10
N ASN A 50 2.52 -6.01 0.91
CA ASN A 50 3.25 -7.27 1.01
C ASN A 50 3.03 -8.21 -0.17
N THR A 51 1.89 -8.10 -0.86
CA THR A 51 1.53 -8.91 -2.03
C THR A 51 1.83 -8.14 -3.30
N LEU A 52 0.91 -7.28 -3.74
CA LEU A 52 1.00 -6.51 -4.97
C LEU A 52 2.18 -5.54 -4.98
N GLY A 53 2.38 -4.80 -3.89
CA GLY A 53 3.40 -3.76 -3.80
C GLY A 53 4.79 -4.27 -4.13
N LYS A 54 5.21 -5.38 -3.50
CA LYS A 54 6.55 -5.96 -3.76
C LYS A 54 6.74 -6.39 -5.20
N HIS A 55 5.74 -7.06 -5.78
CA HIS A 55 5.82 -7.55 -7.15
C HIS A 55 5.91 -6.39 -8.16
N ILE A 56 5.05 -5.37 -8.01
CA ILE A 56 5.01 -4.22 -8.90
C ILE A 56 6.27 -3.37 -8.77
N TYR A 57 6.70 -3.08 -7.54
CA TYR A 57 7.88 -2.24 -7.29
C TYR A 57 9.15 -2.86 -7.88
N ASN A 58 9.37 -4.16 -7.66
CA ASN A 58 10.52 -4.85 -8.24
C ASN A 58 10.45 -4.90 -9.77
N LYS A 59 9.27 -5.19 -10.34
CA LYS A 59 9.09 -5.23 -11.80
C LYS A 59 9.29 -3.86 -12.45
N ALA A 60 8.91 -2.78 -11.76
CA ALA A 60 9.15 -1.43 -12.23
C ALA A 60 10.65 -1.12 -12.35
N LEU A 61 11.46 -1.58 -11.39
CA LEU A 61 12.93 -1.45 -11.47
C LEU A 61 13.51 -2.24 -12.65
N ASP A 62 13.03 -3.47 -12.90
CA ASP A 62 13.44 -4.25 -14.07
C ASP A 62 13.11 -3.53 -15.38
N ASN A 63 11.92 -2.93 -15.47
CA ASN A 63 11.49 -2.20 -16.65
C ASN A 63 12.32 -0.93 -16.90
N VAL A 64 12.69 -0.20 -15.83
CA VAL A 64 13.57 0.98 -15.94
C VAL A 64 14.96 0.57 -16.43
N LYS A 65 15.49 -0.56 -15.95
CA LYS A 65 16.77 -1.10 -16.43
C LYS A 65 16.71 -1.40 -17.94
N LEU A 66 15.64 -2.04 -18.41
CA LEU A 66 15.43 -2.35 -19.82
C LEU A 66 15.28 -1.10 -20.71
N TRP A 67 14.83 0.03 -20.15
CA TRP A 67 14.71 1.29 -20.90
C TRP A 67 16.05 2.03 -21.04
N TYR A 68 16.99 1.82 -20.11
CA TYR A 68 18.29 2.47 -20.11
C TYR A 68 19.34 1.73 -20.95
N GLU A 69 19.15 0.43 -21.17
CA GLU A 69 19.94 -0.44 -22.07
C GLU A 69 19.48 -0.32 -23.53
#